data_AF-A0A516H9I5-F1
#
_entry.id   AF-A0A516H9I5-F1
#
_cell.length_a   1.000
_cell.length_b   1.000
_cell.length_c   1.000
_cell.angle_alpha   90.00
_cell.angle_beta   90.00
_cell.angle_gamma   90.00
#
_symmetry.space_group_name_H-M   'P 1'
#
loop_
_entity.id
_entity.type
_entity.pdbx_description
1 polymer ?
#
loop_
_entity_poly.entity_id
_entity_poly.type
_entity_poly.pdbx_seq_one_letter_code
_entity_poly.pdbx_strand_id
1 'polypeptide(L)'
;MRNVISMVIGAALALGLATSQAAEYEFIAADNSVETKTCVYAAADDLQGLKKQVRRSYDNNVRYMSQLLRCNDQDINTFAHTYGAEGTAGYLNNRVSAAYRVDESIEIIDVSKADSTNQGKVTVYVMSK
;
A
#
# COMPACT_ATOMS: atom_id res chain seq x y z
N MET A 1 -28.38 26.10 59.81
CA MET A 1 -27.30 25.09 59.65
C MET A 1 -27.14 24.81 58.15
N ARG A 2 -25.96 25.16 57.60
CA ARG A 2 -25.19 24.57 56.46
C ARG A 2 -25.97 24.16 55.19
N ASN A 3 -25.80 24.87 54.05
CA ASN A 3 -24.94 24.54 52.87
C ASN A 3 -25.13 23.11 52.33
N VAL A 4 -25.37 22.88 51.03
CA VAL A 4 -24.42 22.98 49.88
C VAL A 4 -25.21 23.03 48.55
N ILE A 5 -24.98 23.98 47.64
CA ILE A 5 -24.00 24.04 46.52
C ILE A 5 -24.20 22.95 45.43
N SER A 6 -24.48 23.47 44.23
CA SER A 6 -24.46 22.89 42.87
C SER A 6 -23.48 21.74 42.58
N MET A 7 -23.86 20.81 41.70
CA MET A 7 -22.94 20.33 40.64
C MET A 7 -23.68 19.68 39.46
N VAL A 8 -23.51 20.28 38.28
CA VAL A 8 -23.85 19.77 36.94
C VAL A 8 -22.82 18.73 36.55
N ILE A 9 -23.21 17.56 36.01
CA ILE A 9 -22.36 16.81 35.07
C ILE A 9 -23.24 16.13 34.00
N GLY A 10 -23.41 16.81 32.87
CA GLY A 10 -23.81 16.17 31.63
C GLY A 10 -22.62 15.38 31.07
N ALA A 11 -22.76 14.06 30.96
CA ALA A 11 -21.75 13.21 30.34
C ALA A 11 -21.82 13.37 28.81
N ALA A 12 -21.05 14.30 28.26
CA ALA A 12 -20.75 14.31 26.83
C ALA A 12 -19.77 13.17 26.55
N LEU A 13 -20.26 12.06 25.97
CA LEU A 13 -19.40 11.04 25.36
C LEU A 13 -18.72 11.69 24.14
N ALA A 14 -17.51 12.20 24.33
CA ALA A 14 -16.61 12.49 23.23
C ALA A 14 -16.11 11.14 22.69
N LEU A 15 -16.80 10.59 21.69
CA LEU A 15 -16.23 9.55 20.83
C LEU A 15 -15.09 10.21 20.06
N GLY A 16 -13.86 10.05 20.58
CA GLY A 16 -12.66 10.45 19.85
C GLY A 16 -12.63 9.70 18.53
N LEU A 17 -12.86 10.42 17.43
CA LEU A 17 -12.61 9.92 16.09
C LEU A 17 -11.10 9.66 16.00
N ALA A 18 -10.70 8.40 16.15
CA ALA A 18 -9.36 7.97 15.79
C ALA A 18 -9.24 8.16 14.28
N THR A 19 -8.70 9.30 13.85
CA THR A 19 -8.30 9.49 12.46
C THR A 19 -7.11 8.58 12.23
N SER A 20 -7.32 7.43 11.59
CA SER A 20 -6.25 6.60 11.08
C SER A 20 -5.48 7.42 10.05
N GLN A 21 -4.33 7.95 10.44
CA GLN A 21 -3.42 8.64 9.53
C GLN A 21 -2.79 7.56 8.64
N ALA A 22 -3.28 7.43 7.41
CA ALA A 22 -2.64 6.57 6.42
C ALA A 22 -1.22 7.12 6.18
N ALA A 23 -0.21 6.25 6.22
CA ALA A 23 1.14 6.64 5.86
C ALA A 23 1.18 7.04 4.38
N GLU A 24 1.64 8.26 4.09
CA GLU A 24 1.85 8.72 2.72
C GLU A 24 3.22 8.23 2.23
N TYR A 25 3.26 7.44 1.15
CA TYR A 25 4.52 6.94 0.57
C TYR A 25 4.96 7.75 -0.64
N GLU A 26 6.26 7.97 -0.76
CA GLU A 26 6.90 8.44 -1.99
C GLU A 26 7.75 7.33 -2.59
N PHE A 27 7.38 6.83 -3.78
CA PHE A 27 8.16 5.81 -4.47
C PHE A 27 9.18 6.45 -5.42
N ILE A 28 10.46 6.19 -5.17
CA ILE A 28 11.56 6.66 -6.02
C ILE A 28 12.19 5.45 -6.72
N ALA A 29 12.24 5.49 -8.04
CA ALA A 29 12.92 4.48 -8.83
C ALA A 29 14.44 4.54 -8.59
N ALA A 30 15.06 3.41 -8.23
CA ALA A 30 16.51 3.30 -8.04
C ALA A 30 17.29 3.35 -9.36
N ASP A 31 16.63 3.04 -10.47
CA ASP A 31 17.18 3.09 -11.82
C ASP A 31 16.10 3.45 -12.85
N ASN A 32 16.49 3.54 -14.13
CA ASN A 32 15.62 3.94 -15.23
C ASN A 32 15.00 2.78 -16.02
N SER A 33 15.18 1.53 -15.56
CA SER A 33 14.69 0.32 -16.24
C SER A 33 13.16 0.29 -16.32
N VAL A 34 12.66 -0.50 -17.26
CA VAL A 34 11.21 -0.68 -17.44
C VAL A 34 10.62 -1.43 -16.24
N GLU A 35 11.37 -2.39 -15.74
CA GLU A 35 11.08 -3.26 -14.61
C GLU A 35 10.91 -2.44 -13.33
N THR A 36 11.90 -1.60 -13.00
CA THR A 36 11.85 -0.73 -11.81
C THR A 36 10.68 0.26 -11.91
N LYS A 37 10.44 0.87 -13.08
CA LYS A 37 9.28 1.74 -13.29
C LYS A 37 7.95 1.00 -13.14
N THR A 38 7.90 -0.25 -13.58
CA THR A 38 6.71 -1.10 -13.44
C THR A 38 6.41 -1.40 -11.97
N CYS A 39 7.43 -1.67 -11.16
CA CYS A 39 7.30 -1.81 -9.71
C CYS A 39 6.82 -0.52 -9.04
N VAL A 40 7.33 0.64 -9.47
CA VAL A 40 6.86 1.94 -8.96
C VAL A 40 5.38 2.16 -9.27
N TYR A 41 4.94 1.92 -10.51
CA TYR A 41 3.51 2.05 -10.85
C TYR A 41 2.62 1.12 -10.02
N ALA A 42 3.10 -0.10 -9.72
CA ALA A 42 2.36 -1.04 -8.87
C ALA A 42 2.24 -0.55 -7.42
N ALA A 43 3.29 -0.02 -6.81
CA ALA A 43 3.20 0.45 -5.42
C ALA A 43 2.54 1.83 -5.27
N ALA A 44 2.64 2.69 -6.28
CA ALA A 44 2.04 4.02 -6.29
C ALA A 44 0.54 4.03 -6.69
N ASP A 45 -0.06 2.85 -6.83
CA ASP A 45 -1.43 2.63 -7.30
C ASP A 45 -1.75 3.26 -8.68
N ASP A 46 -0.75 3.39 -9.56
CA ASP A 46 -0.95 3.86 -10.93
C ASP A 46 -1.35 2.71 -11.86
N LEU A 47 -2.63 2.37 -11.81
CA LEU A 47 -3.20 1.31 -12.65
C LEU A 47 -3.05 1.57 -14.15
N GLN A 48 -3.07 2.84 -14.58
CA GLN A 48 -2.92 3.18 -16.00
C GLN A 48 -1.48 2.98 -16.47
N GLY A 49 -0.51 3.45 -15.68
CA GLY A 49 0.92 3.23 -15.86
C GLY A 49 1.25 1.74 -15.91
N LEU A 50 0.75 0.97 -14.95
CA LEU A 50 0.94 -0.48 -14.88
C LEU A 50 0.39 -1.18 -16.13
N LYS A 51 -0.88 -0.94 -16.50
CA LYS A 51 -1.49 -1.52 -17.71
C LYS A 51 -0.75 -1.15 -18.99
N LYS A 52 -0.24 0.08 -19.06
CA LYS A 52 0.57 0.54 -20.20
C LYS A 52 1.88 -0.25 -20.31
N GLN A 53 2.55 -0.52 -19.19
CA GLN A 53 3.78 -1.33 -19.20
C GLN A 53 3.49 -2.79 -19.54
N VAL A 54 2.46 -3.39 -18.95
CA VAL A 54 1.99 -4.75 -19.30
C VAL A 54 1.81 -4.88 -20.81
N ARG A 55 1.14 -3.91 -21.45
CA ARG A 55 0.87 -3.92 -22.89
C ARG A 55 2.12 -3.70 -23.75
N ARG A 56 3.06 -2.87 -23.31
CA ARG A 56 4.20 -2.42 -24.15
C ARG A 56 5.47 -3.26 -23.97
N SER A 57 5.64 -3.86 -22.80
CA SER A 57 6.91 -4.45 -22.38
C SER A 57 6.79 -5.91 -21.97
N TYR A 58 5.57 -6.42 -21.79
CA TYR A 58 5.30 -7.78 -21.33
C TYR A 58 4.24 -8.49 -22.18
N ASP A 59 4.15 -8.15 -23.48
CA ASP A 59 3.24 -8.78 -24.46
C ASP A 59 1.77 -8.87 -24.00
N ASN A 60 1.32 -7.85 -23.27
CA ASN A 60 -0.02 -7.81 -22.67
C ASN A 60 -0.31 -9.00 -21.72
N ASN A 61 0.73 -9.61 -21.14
CA ASN A 61 0.67 -10.81 -20.32
C ASN A 61 1.09 -10.51 -18.87
N VAL A 62 0.09 -10.23 -18.02
CA VAL A 62 0.29 -9.96 -16.59
C VAL A 62 0.92 -11.15 -15.87
N ARG A 63 0.53 -12.37 -16.23
CA ARG A 63 1.05 -13.58 -15.58
C ARG A 63 2.54 -13.73 -15.84
N TYR A 64 2.97 -13.55 -17.09
CA TYR A 64 4.38 -13.56 -17.47
C TYR A 64 5.16 -12.47 -16.73
N MET A 65 4.67 -11.22 -16.74
CA MET A 65 5.28 -10.11 -16.01
C MET A 65 5.45 -10.45 -14.51
N SER A 66 4.40 -10.97 -13.86
CA SER A 66 4.44 -11.29 -12.42
C SER A 66 5.39 -12.45 -12.06
N GLN A 67 5.66 -13.34 -13.01
CA GLN A 67 6.62 -14.42 -12.83
C GLN A 67 8.06 -13.92 -12.95
N LEU A 68 8.29 -12.98 -13.86
CA LEU A 68 9.60 -12.42 -14.18
C LEU A 68 10.05 -11.39 -13.13
N LEU A 69 9.17 -10.48 -12.75
CA LEU A 69 9.53 -9.25 -12.05
C LEU A 69 9.53 -9.42 -10.52
N ARG A 70 10.63 -9.03 -9.88
CA ARG A 70 10.71 -8.83 -8.43
C ARG A 70 10.87 -7.35 -8.10
N CYS A 71 10.08 -6.85 -7.16
CA CYS A 71 10.10 -5.48 -6.66
C CYS A 71 10.57 -5.50 -5.20
N ASN A 72 11.77 -4.98 -4.92
CA ASN A 72 12.40 -5.08 -3.59
C ASN A 72 12.30 -6.51 -3.00
N ASP A 73 12.70 -7.51 -3.79
CA ASP A 73 12.70 -8.93 -3.45
C ASP A 73 11.31 -9.60 -3.28
N GLN A 74 10.21 -8.86 -3.49
CA GLN A 74 8.84 -9.41 -3.50
C GLN A 74 8.32 -9.57 -4.92
N ASP A 75 7.38 -10.49 -5.17
CA ASP A 75 6.64 -10.43 -6.44
C ASP A 75 5.80 -9.16 -6.51
N ILE A 76 5.52 -8.68 -7.72
CA ILE A 76 4.83 -7.41 -7.94
C ILE A 76 3.43 -7.34 -7.31
N ASN A 77 2.70 -8.46 -7.19
CA ASN A 77 1.36 -8.46 -6.58
C ASN A 77 1.48 -8.27 -5.07
N THR A 78 2.31 -9.08 -4.40
CA THR A 78 2.64 -8.90 -2.99
C THR A 78 3.14 -7.48 -2.71
N PHE A 79 4.01 -6.95 -3.56
CA PHE A 79 4.53 -5.59 -3.41
C PHE A 79 3.43 -4.52 -3.46
N ALA A 80 2.47 -4.62 -4.40
CA ALA A 80 1.33 -3.70 -4.46
C ALA A 80 0.46 -3.80 -3.19
N HIS A 81 0.19 -5.00 -2.69
CA HIS A 81 -0.54 -5.20 -1.44
C HIS A 81 0.20 -4.64 -0.21
N THR A 82 1.53 -4.81 -0.14
CA THR A 82 2.37 -4.29 0.97
C THR A 82 2.20 -2.78 1.19
N TYR A 83 1.95 -2.02 0.12
CA TYR A 83 1.79 -0.56 0.18
C TYR A 83 0.34 -0.08 0.07
N GLY A 84 -0.63 -0.99 0.11
CA GLY A 84 -2.06 -0.63 0.06
C GLY A 84 -2.50 -0.04 -1.28
N ALA A 85 -1.84 -0.44 -2.39
CA ALA A 85 -2.16 0.05 -3.72
C ALA A 85 -3.39 -0.68 -4.29
N GLU A 86 -4.58 -0.38 -3.77
CA GLU A 86 -5.81 -1.15 -3.97
C GLU A 86 -6.16 -1.43 -5.45
N GLY A 87 -6.05 -0.44 -6.33
CA GLY A 87 -6.43 -0.57 -7.73
C GLY A 87 -5.50 -1.48 -8.52
N THR A 88 -4.20 -1.33 -8.32
CA THR A 88 -3.15 -2.15 -8.93
C THR A 88 -3.09 -3.54 -8.33
N ALA A 89 -3.16 -3.66 -7.00
CA ALA A 89 -3.23 -4.92 -6.28
C ALA A 89 -4.43 -5.76 -6.73
N GLY A 90 -5.64 -5.19 -6.73
CA GLY A 90 -6.83 -5.89 -7.21
C GLY A 90 -6.74 -6.29 -8.69
N TYR A 91 -6.14 -5.45 -9.54
CA TYR A 91 -5.90 -5.79 -10.95
C TYR A 91 -4.96 -6.98 -11.12
N LEU A 92 -3.85 -6.98 -10.36
CA LEU A 92 -2.80 -8.01 -10.38
C LEU A 92 -3.32 -9.31 -9.78
N ASN A 93 -3.93 -9.30 -8.60
CA ASN A 93 -4.41 -10.47 -7.86
C ASN A 93 -5.36 -11.35 -8.70
N ASN A 94 -6.18 -10.70 -9.54
CA ASN A 94 -7.09 -11.37 -10.47
C ASN A 94 -6.41 -12.03 -11.70
N ARG A 95 -5.15 -11.71 -11.99
CA ARG A 95 -4.47 -12.06 -13.25
C ARG A 95 -3.14 -12.79 -13.08
N VAL A 96 -2.51 -12.70 -11.92
CA VAL A 96 -1.32 -13.50 -11.58
C VAL A 96 -1.68 -14.98 -11.43
N SER A 97 -0.67 -15.86 -11.47
CA SER A 97 -0.91 -17.27 -11.15
C SER A 97 -1.28 -17.44 -9.68
N ALA A 98 -2.00 -18.52 -9.36
CA ALA A 98 -2.46 -18.81 -8.00
C ALA A 98 -1.35 -18.72 -6.92
N ALA A 99 -0.12 -19.11 -7.26
CA ALA A 99 1.04 -19.03 -6.36
C ALA A 99 1.46 -17.61 -5.94
N TYR A 100 1.00 -16.57 -6.63
CA TYR A 100 1.32 -15.16 -6.33
C TYR A 100 0.09 -14.35 -5.89
N ARG A 101 -1.05 -15.03 -5.66
CA ARG A 101 -2.24 -14.35 -5.15
C ARG A 101 -2.05 -14.03 -3.68
N VAL A 102 -2.53 -12.86 -3.28
CA VAL A 102 -2.60 -12.43 -1.89
C VAL A 102 -4.04 -12.58 -1.44
N ASP A 103 -4.23 -13.19 -0.26
CA ASP A 103 -5.54 -13.29 0.37
C ASP A 103 -5.87 -11.95 1.05
N GLU A 104 -6.84 -11.23 0.50
CA GLU A 104 -7.28 -9.92 0.98
C GLU A 104 -8.02 -10.00 2.33
N SER A 105 -8.35 -11.20 2.82
CA SER A 105 -8.90 -11.37 4.17
C SER A 105 -7.86 -11.22 5.29
N ILE A 106 -6.58 -11.11 4.94
CA ILE A 106 -5.48 -10.93 5.89
C ILE A 106 -4.97 -9.49 5.77
N GLU A 107 -5.23 -8.71 6.81
CA GLU A 107 -4.65 -7.37 6.95
C GLU A 107 -3.15 -7.51 7.22
N ILE A 108 -2.31 -7.03 6.30
CA ILE A 108 -0.85 -7.01 6.48
C ILE A 108 -0.52 -5.86 7.44
N ILE A 109 -0.50 -6.17 8.73
CA ILE A 109 -0.07 -5.23 9.77
C ILE A 109 1.46 -5.16 9.76
N ASP A 110 2.00 -4.07 9.21
CA ASP A 110 3.42 -3.76 9.33
C ASP A 110 3.72 -3.28 10.75
N VAL A 111 4.14 -4.22 11.62
CA VAL A 111 4.47 -3.95 13.03
C VAL A 111 5.62 -2.95 13.20
N SER A 112 6.45 -2.72 12.17
CA SER A 112 7.51 -1.71 12.22
C SER A 112 7.02 -0.28 11.93
N LYS A 113 5.85 -0.14 11.30
CA LYS A 113 5.18 1.16 11.08
C LYS A 113 4.35 1.61 12.27
N ALA A 114 3.97 0.71 13.17
CA ALA A 114 3.24 1.04 14.40
C ALA A 114 4.02 1.97 15.34
N ASP A 115 5.36 2.01 15.24
CA ASP A 115 6.23 2.92 16.01
C ASP A 115 6.48 4.28 15.32
N SER A 116 5.98 4.47 14.09
CA SER A 116 6.22 5.69 13.31
C SER A 116 5.20 6.77 13.65
N THR A 117 5.36 7.39 14.81
CA THR A 117 4.67 8.64 15.21
C THR A 117 5.03 9.86 14.34
N ASN A 118 5.64 9.66 13.16
CA ASN A 118 6.12 10.71 12.30
C ASN A 118 5.06 11.07 11.25
N GLN A 119 4.51 12.27 11.39
CA GLN A 119 3.57 12.92 10.46
C GLN A 119 4.26 13.32 9.14
N GLY A 120 4.99 12.39 8.50
CA GLY A 120 5.84 12.66 7.35
C GLY A 120 5.74 11.59 6.27
N LYS A 121 5.92 12.03 5.02
CA LYS A 121 5.96 11.18 3.83
C LYS A 121 7.13 10.20 3.92
N VAL A 122 6.86 8.90 3.80
CA VAL A 122 7.88 7.83 3.84
C VAL A 122 8.41 7.60 2.44
N THR A 123 9.69 7.89 2.21
CA THR A 123 10.34 7.60 0.92
C THR A 123 10.73 6.13 0.83
N VAL A 124 10.30 5.46 -0.24
CA VAL A 124 10.61 4.08 -0.58
C VAL A 124 11.41 4.07 -1.86
N TYR A 125 12.67 3.62 -1.78
CA TYR A 125 13.47 3.34 -2.97
C TYR A 125 13.06 1.99 -3.54
N VAL A 126 12.64 2.00 -4.80
CA VAL A 126 12.15 0.81 -5.52
C VAL A 126 13.21 0.37 -6.50
N MET A 127 13.63 -0.88 -6.41
CA MET A 127 14.51 -1.52 -7.37
C MET A 127 13.88 -2.83 -7.86
N SER A 128 14.08 -3.13 -9.13
CA SER A 128 13.76 -4.44 -9.69
C SER A 128 14.97 -5.38 -9.63
N LYS A 129 14.70 -6.69 -9.55
CA LYS A 129 15.67 -7.77 -9.73
C LYS A 129 15.11 -8.83 -10.67
#